data_AF-A0AAP5I9G7-F1
#
_entry.id   AF-A0AAP5I9G7-F1
#
_cell.length_a   1.000
_cell.length_b   1.000
_cell.length_c   1.000
_cell.angle_alpha   90.00
_cell.angle_beta   90.00
_cell.angle_gamma   90.00
#
_symmetry.space_group_name_H-M   'P 1'
#
loop_
_entity.id
_entity.type
_entity.pdbx_description
1 polymer ?
#
loop_
_entity_poly.entity_id
_entity_poly.type
_entity_poly.pdbx_seq_one_letter_code
_entity_poly.pdbx_strand_id
1 'polypeptide(L)' 'MKGVKGGSTPKHGEVKKQRCVWTTTQAWENIERIANEFMLSRSELLEMIGQGRLEVVKVSKNKAE' A
#
# COMPACT_ATOMS: atom_id res chain seq x y z
N MET A 1 19.01 33.44 6.57
CA MET A 1 17.60 33.02 6.52
C MET A 1 17.54 31.64 5.86
N LYS A 2 17.37 30.55 6.62
CA LYS A 2 17.21 29.19 6.07
C LYS A 2 15.71 28.90 5.98
N GLY A 3 15.23 28.67 4.75
CA GLY A 3 13.84 28.33 4.48
C GLY A 3 13.46 26.99 5.11
N VAL A 4 12.49 27.03 6.00
CA VAL A 4 11.82 25.85 6.54
C VAL A 4 11.00 25.24 5.40
N LYS A 5 11.41 24.08 4.89
CA LYS A 5 10.58 23.24 4.02
C LYS A 5 9.40 22.75 4.87
N GLY A 6 8.30 23.50 4.83
CA GLY A 6 7.04 23.13 5.45
C GLY A 6 6.58 21.79 4.88
N GLY A 7 6.34 20.82 5.76
CA GLY A 7 5.65 19.60 5.42
C GLY A 7 4.28 19.95 4.88
N SER A 8 4.02 19.59 3.62
CA SER A 8 2.71 19.75 3.01
C SER A 8 1.74 18.78 3.66
N THR A 9 1.01 19.26 4.66
CA THR A 9 -0.26 18.68 5.09
C THR A 9 -1.21 18.71 3.90
N PRO A 10 -1.77 17.57 3.46
CA PRO A 10 -2.65 17.53 2.29
C PRO A 10 -3.87 18.43 2.56
N LYS A 11 -4.16 19.33 1.63
CA LYS A 11 -5.28 20.27 1.77
C LYS A 11 -6.59 19.53 1.50
N HIS A 12 -7.60 19.79 2.31
CA HIS A 12 -8.96 19.27 2.12
C HIS A 12 -9.44 19.63 0.70
N GLY A 13 -9.60 18.61 -0.16
CA GLY A 13 -9.94 18.78 -1.59
C GLY A 13 -8.87 18.29 -2.59
N GLU A 14 -7.70 17.81 -2.16
CA GLU A 14 -6.74 17.19 -3.08
C GLU A 14 -7.31 15.88 -3.66
N VAL A 15 -7.63 15.90 -4.95
CA VAL A 15 -7.96 14.71 -5.73
C VAL A 15 -6.74 13.78 -5.71
N LYS A 16 -6.83 12.67 -4.96
CA LYS A 16 -5.79 11.64 -4.97
C LYS A 16 -5.57 11.18 -6.41
N LYS A 17 -4.34 11.31 -6.91
CA LYS A 17 -4.00 10.85 -8.27
C LYS A 17 -4.20 9.33 -8.34
N GLN A 18 -5.26 8.91 -9.03
CA GLN A 18 -5.48 7.49 -9.30
C GLN A 18 -4.38 6.96 -10.20
N ARG A 19 -3.84 5.79 -9.86
CA ARG A 19 -2.87 5.07 -10.67
C ARG A 19 -3.40 3.68 -10.95
N CYS A 20 -3.37 3.27 -12.20
CA CYS A 20 -3.62 1.89 -12.58
C CYS A 20 -2.32 1.09 -12.45
N VAL A 21 -2.38 -0.04 -11.73
CA VAL A 21 -1.28 -0.98 -11.60
C VAL A 21 -1.68 -2.27 -12.29
N TRP A 22 -0.81 -2.78 -13.15
CA TRP A 22 -1.04 -4.03 -13.85
C TRP A 22 -0.38 -5.14 -13.05
N THR A 23 -1.14 -6.20 -12.79
CA THR A 23 -0.68 -7.35 -12.01
C THR A 23 -1.12 -8.64 -12.69
N THR A 24 -0.38 -9.72 -12.47
CA THR A 24 -0.87 -11.07 -12.81
C THR A 24 -2.13 -11.40 -12.02
N THR A 25 -3.01 -12.26 -12.54
CA THR A 25 -4.22 -12.73 -11.84
C THR A 25 -3.91 -13.26 -10.44
N GLN A 26 -2.89 -14.11 -10.32
CA GLN A 26 -2.50 -14.67 -9.02
C GLN A 26 -2.08 -13.60 -8.00
N ALA A 27 -1.33 -12.59 -8.44
CA ALA A 27 -0.95 -11.47 -7.56
C ALA A 27 -2.18 -10.65 -7.13
N TRP A 28 -3.15 -10.47 -8.02
CA TRP A 28 -4.40 -9.78 -7.71
C TRP A 28 -5.23 -10.51 -6.66
N GLU A 29 -5.41 -11.82 -6.82
CA GLU A 29 -6.14 -12.66 -5.86
C GLU A 29 -5.47 -12.65 -4.48
N ASN A 30 -4.14 -12.68 -4.44
CA ASN A 30 -3.39 -12.57 -3.18
C ASN A 30 -3.58 -11.20 -2.51
N ILE A 31 -3.55 -10.10 -3.27
CA ILE A 31 -3.81 -8.75 -2.75
C ILE A 31 -5.22 -8.67 -2.17
N GLU A 32 -6.21 -9.21 -2.88
CA GLU A 32 -7.60 -9.20 -2.43
C GLU A 32 -7.78 -10.02 -1.15
N ARG A 33 -7.17 -11.21 -1.06
CA ARG A 33 -7.20 -12.02 0.15
C ARG A 33 -6.60 -11.28 1.35
N ILE A 34 -5.42 -10.69 1.19
CA ILE A 34 -4.77 -9.92 2.26
C ILE A 34 -5.65 -8.73 2.67
N ALA A 35 -6.20 -7.99 1.70
CA ALA A 35 -7.07 -6.86 2.02
C ALA A 35 -8.28 -7.29 2.87
N ASN A 36 -8.90 -8.44 2.53
CA ASN A 36 -9.99 -9.01 3.30
C ASN A 36 -9.57 -9.47 4.71
N GLU A 37 -8.42 -10.12 4.86
CA GLU A 37 -7.88 -10.55 6.17
C GLU A 37 -7.71 -9.38 7.13
N PHE A 38 -7.33 -8.21 6.62
CA PHE A 38 -7.14 -6.98 7.40
C PHE A 38 -8.37 -6.06 7.41
N MET A 39 -9.49 -6.47 6.81
CA MET A 39 -10.72 -5.68 6.67
C MET A 39 -10.51 -4.31 5.98
N LEU A 40 -9.67 -4.28 4.95
CA LEU A 40 -9.30 -3.10 4.18
C LEU A 40 -9.80 -3.18 2.75
N SER A 41 -9.97 -2.04 2.10
CA SER A 41 -10.00 -2.03 0.63
C SER A 41 -8.61 -2.31 0.04
N ARG A 42 -8.57 -2.85 -1.18
CA ARG A 42 -7.31 -3.05 -1.94
C ARG A 42 -6.50 -1.77 -2.08
N SER A 43 -7.17 -0.64 -2.28
CA SER A 43 -6.53 0.68 -2.33
C SER A 43 -5.90 1.08 -1.01
N GLU A 44 -6.59 0.90 0.12
CA GLU A 44 -6.06 1.24 1.44
C GLU A 44 -4.85 0.38 1.81
N LEU A 45 -4.91 -0.92 1.51
CA LEU A 45 -3.77 -1.81 1.70
C LEU A 45 -2.54 -1.31 0.94
N LEU A 46 -2.69 -1.00 -0.36
CA LEU A 46 -1.59 -0.50 -1.19
C LEU A 46 -1.10 0.88 -0.75
N GLU A 47 -2.00 1.76 -0.31
CA GLU A 47 -1.62 3.08 0.23
C GLU A 47 -0.80 2.92 1.51
N MET A 48 -1.18 2.02 2.41
CA MET A 48 -0.43 1.77 3.65
C MET A 48 0.95 1.18 3.39
N ILE A 49 1.08 0.28 2.41
CA ILE A 49 2.38 -0.22 1.95
C ILE A 49 3.21 0.94 1.35
N GLY A 50 2.62 1.73 0.45
CA GLY A 50 3.30 2.86 -0.19
C GLY A 50 3.72 3.98 0.78
N GLN A 51 3.02 4.11 1.91
CA GLN A 51 3.35 5.03 3.00
C GLN A 51 4.36 4.44 4.01
N GLY A 52 4.76 3.18 3.85
CA GLY A 52 5.65 2.49 4.81
C GLY A 52 5.01 2.20 6.16
N ARG A 53 3.67 2.20 6.25
CA ARG A 53 2.92 1.81 7.47
C ARG A 53 2.81 0.30 7.62
N LEU A 54 2.98 -0.42 6.52
CA LEU A 54 3.07 -1.87 6.47
C LEU A 54 4.39 -2.26 5.83
N GLU A 55 5.11 -3.18 6.48
CA GLU A 55 6.36 -3.73 5.98
C GLU A 55 6.10 -5.01 5.20
N VAL A 56 6.64 -5.10 3.98
CA VAL A 56 6.58 -6.32 3.18
C VAL A 56 7.77 -7.19 3.54
N VAL A 57 7.54 -8.19 4.38
CA VAL A 57 8.57 -9.16 4.78
C VAL A 57 8.62 -10.34 3.81
N LYS A 58 9.82 -10.73 3.40
CA LYS A 58 10.00 -11.93 2.58
C LYS A 58 9.89 -13.15 3.49
N VAL A 59 8.76 -13.85 3.42
CA VAL A 59 8.61 -15.14 4.10
C VAL A 59 9.35 -16.19 3.26
N SER A 60 10.48 -16.69 3.78
CA SER A 60 11.09 -17.89 3.22
C SER A 60 10.14 -19.05 3.48
N LYS A 61 9.67 -19.72 2.42
CA LYS A 61 8.88 -20.95 2.58
C LYS A 61 9.77 -21.98 3.24
N ASN A 62 9.62 -22.19 4.54
CA ASN A 62 10.09 -23.44 5.14
C ASN A 62 9.31 -24.56 4.43
N LYS A 63 10.02 -25.48 3.77
CA LYS A 63 9.45 -26.75 3.35
C LYS A 63 8.82 -27.37 4.59
N ALA A 64 7.49 -27.44 4.64
CA ALA A 64 6.82 -28.35 5.55
C ALA A 64 7.18 -29.76 5.04
N GLU A 65 7.91 -30.48 5.87
CA GLU A 65 8.23 -31.90 5.74
C GLU A 65 6.96 -32.75 5.93
#